data_AF-A0A2S9V419-F1
#
_entry.id   AF-A0A2S9V419-F1
#
_cell.length_a   1.000
_cell.length_b   1.000
_cell.length_c   1.000
_cell.angle_alpha   90.00
_cell.angle_beta   90.00
_cell.angle_gamma   90.00
#
_symmetry.space_group_name_H-M   'P 1'
#
loop_
_entity.id
_entity.type
_entity.pdbx_description
1 polymer ?
#
loop_
_entity_poly.entity_id
_entity_poly.type
_entity_poly.pdbx_seq_one_letter_code
_entity_poly.pdbx_strand_id
1 'polypeptide(L)'
;MKMVKYYLLAGILLCVIAAYVPYWWINVVILWTAASLFAVCVAYLTNYPELFRKREDGRIPVYVRWLFIPFLLGARLYNYYERKTDKVPSIQKIEEQLYLGTRLVGSDIEKLSNQGIDCILDVTAEFDGLDWTSYRYDVDYLNIPVLDHASPTNEQLHLALNWIDQHIRDGRKILVHCALGRGRSVLVMAAFLLARNDALSVVDVMNKIQSVRATARLNKHQLKSLSVVKQRGRLKLNTQLALIANPVAGGGKWKTYKEEILSHLNSQFRVTIYETTPELNATWQAHQAIKAGNEILIACGGDGTVTEVATVTREHQKVLGIIPLGTANALSQIVYGLRSKLAPITRACEVICEQQYTPVDTAECNGKLMLLVSAIGFESQMIEHADREEKNNGGQMAYLEGLWKAMNTSNPQKLQVTVDDESFELDTPSFVIANAAPLSTALAQGGDLPDMTDGELDITWLTPTEDDMPLFTVAELVFGNEQSKKSSQIIHHKRAKQVSIKLPEEQTYVIDGETYTTSEITVKCQARNLNILADSKRFDESYEVSD
;
A
#
# COMPACT_ATOMS: atom_id res chain seq x y z
N MET A 1 19.18 -10.06 -22.33
CA MET A 1 20.48 -9.40 -22.63
C MET A 1 21.04 -9.69 -24.02
N LYS A 2 21.04 -10.93 -24.55
CA LYS A 2 21.58 -11.19 -25.91
C LYS A 2 20.84 -10.38 -27.01
N MET A 3 19.50 -10.32 -26.97
CA MET A 3 18.67 -9.56 -27.92
C MET A 3 19.00 -8.06 -27.95
N VAL A 4 19.21 -7.45 -26.78
CA VAL A 4 19.56 -6.03 -26.63
C VAL A 4 20.83 -5.67 -27.40
N LYS A 5 21.85 -6.54 -27.36
CA LYS A 5 23.10 -6.33 -28.11
C LYS A 5 22.85 -6.27 -29.62
N TYR A 6 21.97 -7.13 -30.15
CA TYR A 6 21.65 -7.13 -31.57
C TYR A 6 20.90 -5.86 -31.98
N TYR A 7 19.93 -5.39 -31.18
CA TYR A 7 19.23 -4.14 -31.46
C TYR A 7 20.15 -2.93 -31.39
N LEU A 8 21.04 -2.88 -30.39
CA LEU A 8 22.02 -1.80 -30.27
C LEU A 8 22.99 -1.77 -31.45
N LEU A 9 23.57 -2.91 -31.82
CA LEU A 9 24.49 -3.02 -32.96
C LEU A 9 23.78 -2.69 -34.28
N ALA A 10 22.56 -3.18 -34.49
CA ALA A 10 21.77 -2.86 -35.67
C ALA A 10 21.41 -1.37 -35.74
N GLY A 11 21.05 -0.75 -34.61
CA GLY A 11 20.79 0.69 -34.52
C GLY A 11 22.03 1.52 -34.88
N ILE A 12 23.20 1.18 -34.32
CA ILE A 12 24.47 1.84 -34.63
C ILE A 12 24.82 1.66 -36.12
N LEU A 13 24.68 0.44 -36.65
CA LEU A 13 24.93 0.16 -38.07
C LEU A 13 24.02 0.99 -38.98
N LEU A 14 22.74 1.14 -38.65
CA LEU A 14 21.80 1.97 -39.40
C LEU A 14 22.20 3.44 -39.37
N CYS A 15 22.67 3.97 -38.23
CA CYS A 15 23.21 5.33 -38.16
C CYS A 15 24.45 5.52 -39.04
N VAL A 16 25.34 4.52 -39.08
CA VAL A 16 26.51 4.54 -39.97
C VAL A 16 26.05 4.51 -41.43
N ILE A 17 25.13 3.63 -41.81
CA ILE A 17 24.59 3.56 -43.18
C ILE A 17 23.95 4.88 -43.59
N ALA A 18 23.17 5.53 -42.71
CA ALA A 18 22.53 6.81 -42.98
C ALA A 18 23.55 7.93 -43.32
N ALA A 19 24.76 7.87 -42.78
CA ALA A 19 25.82 8.85 -43.08
C ALA A 19 26.37 8.73 -44.52
N TYR A 20 26.20 7.56 -45.16
CA TYR A 20 26.69 7.29 -46.52
C TYR A 20 25.60 7.30 -47.59
N VAL A 21 24.32 7.41 -47.21
CA VAL A 21 23.19 7.41 -48.15
C VAL A 21 22.87 8.86 -48.55
N PRO A 22 22.94 9.21 -49.86
CA PRO A 22 22.78 10.59 -50.33
C PRO A 22 21.31 11.05 -50.39
N TYR A 23 20.35 10.14 -50.24
CA TYR A 23 18.93 10.42 -50.39
C TYR A 23 18.26 10.71 -49.03
N TRP A 24 17.82 11.95 -48.82
CA TRP A 24 17.25 12.40 -47.54
C TRP A 24 16.03 11.58 -47.09
N TRP A 25 15.16 11.18 -48.01
CA TRP A 25 13.95 10.41 -47.69
C TRP A 25 14.27 8.98 -47.24
N ILE A 26 15.35 8.37 -47.75
CA ILE A 26 15.85 7.08 -47.28
C ILE A 26 16.44 7.23 -45.88
N ASN A 27 17.19 8.31 -45.63
CA ASN A 27 17.76 8.58 -44.31
C ASN A 27 16.69 8.74 -43.23
N VAL A 28 15.53 9.33 -43.55
CA VAL A 28 14.40 9.39 -42.61
C VAL A 28 13.96 7.99 -42.19
N VAL A 29 13.81 7.04 -43.11
CA VAL A 29 13.38 5.66 -42.81
C VAL A 29 14.45 4.91 -42.01
N ILE A 30 15.73 5.06 -42.37
CA ILE A 30 16.86 4.42 -41.69
C ILE A 30 16.99 4.93 -40.26
N LEU A 31 16.98 6.26 -40.07
CA LEU A 31 17.11 6.87 -38.75
C LEU A 31 15.88 6.61 -37.88
N TRP A 32 14.67 6.57 -38.46
CA TRP A 32 13.46 6.14 -37.75
C TRP A 32 13.57 4.69 -37.26
N THR A 33 14.11 3.79 -38.09
CA THR A 33 14.38 2.40 -37.71
C THR A 33 15.42 2.34 -36.59
N ALA A 34 16.51 3.10 -36.69
CA ALA A 34 17.54 3.17 -35.66
C ALA A 34 16.96 3.68 -34.33
N ALA A 35 16.17 4.76 -34.36
CA ALA A 35 15.49 5.32 -33.20
C ALA A 35 14.54 4.30 -32.55
N SER A 36 13.79 3.55 -33.36
CA SER A 36 12.94 2.44 -32.89
C SER A 36 13.75 1.39 -32.12
N LEU A 37 14.87 0.94 -32.68
CA LEU A 37 15.73 -0.07 -32.06
C LEU A 37 16.43 0.44 -30.79
N PHE A 38 16.86 1.71 -30.76
CA PHE A 38 17.42 2.31 -29.56
C PHE A 38 16.37 2.46 -28.45
N ALA A 39 15.15 2.88 -28.77
CA ALA A 39 14.07 2.96 -27.79
C ALA A 39 13.77 1.58 -27.16
N VAL A 40 13.73 0.52 -27.98
CA VAL A 40 13.59 -0.87 -27.46
C VAL A 40 14.79 -1.26 -26.61
N CYS A 41 16.01 -0.90 -27.01
CA CYS A 41 17.22 -1.15 -26.24
C CYS A 41 17.13 -0.53 -24.85
N VAL A 42 16.71 0.74 -24.75
CA VAL A 42 16.49 1.44 -23.49
C VAL A 42 15.46 0.70 -22.64
N ALA A 43 14.27 0.39 -23.17
CA ALA A 43 13.24 -0.32 -22.42
C ALA A 43 13.74 -1.64 -21.82
N TYR A 44 14.50 -2.44 -22.58
CA TYR A 44 15.02 -3.72 -22.11
C TYR A 44 16.22 -3.60 -21.17
N LEU A 45 17.02 -2.54 -21.26
CA LEU A 45 18.14 -2.28 -20.34
C LEU A 45 17.65 -1.78 -18.98
N THR A 46 16.62 -0.94 -18.98
CA THR A 46 16.04 -0.37 -17.76
C THR A 46 14.88 -1.19 -17.20
N ASN A 47 14.48 -2.27 -17.89
CA ASN A 47 13.30 -3.08 -17.58
C ASN A 47 12.02 -2.22 -17.42
N TYR A 48 11.79 -1.31 -18.37
CA TYR A 48 10.71 -0.31 -18.35
C TYR A 48 9.63 -0.63 -19.40
N PRO A 49 8.68 -1.56 -19.12
CA PRO A 49 7.59 -1.91 -20.04
C PRO A 49 6.67 -0.74 -20.37
N GLU A 50 6.57 0.25 -19.48
CA GLU A 50 5.70 1.42 -19.61
C GLU A 50 6.09 2.32 -20.79
N LEU A 51 7.30 2.16 -21.36
CA LEU A 51 7.70 2.85 -22.59
C LEU A 51 6.75 2.58 -23.76
N PHE A 52 6.19 1.37 -23.83
CA PHE A 52 5.20 1.01 -24.85
C PHE A 52 3.83 1.64 -24.58
N ARG A 53 3.57 2.15 -23.37
CA ARG A 53 2.33 2.81 -22.94
C ARG A 53 1.08 2.02 -23.32
N LYS A 54 1.15 0.70 -23.23
CA LYS A 54 0.01 -0.18 -23.48
C LYS A 54 -1.05 0.10 -22.42
N ARG A 55 -2.26 0.42 -22.88
CA ARG A 55 -3.41 0.74 -22.03
C ARG A 55 -4.07 -0.54 -21.51
N GLU A 56 -4.96 -0.36 -20.54
CA GLU A 56 -5.76 -1.44 -19.94
C GLU A 56 -6.62 -2.18 -20.97
N ASP A 57 -7.09 -1.49 -22.01
CA ASP A 57 -7.82 -2.10 -23.15
C ASP A 57 -6.89 -2.85 -24.15
N GLY A 58 -5.60 -2.92 -23.84
CA GLY A 58 -4.58 -3.58 -24.65
C GLY A 58 -4.07 -2.76 -25.83
N ARG A 59 -4.56 -1.54 -26.07
CA ARG A 59 -4.15 -0.71 -27.21
C ARG A 59 -2.91 0.13 -26.89
N ILE A 60 -2.01 0.22 -27.87
CA ILE A 60 -0.85 1.14 -27.82
C ILE A 60 -1.22 2.46 -28.54
N PRO A 61 -0.98 3.63 -27.94
CA PRO A 61 -1.26 4.91 -28.57
C PRO A 61 -0.58 5.03 -29.94
N VAL A 62 -1.28 5.60 -30.92
CA VAL A 62 -0.84 5.62 -32.33
C VAL A 62 0.55 6.23 -32.52
N TYR A 63 0.90 7.28 -31.78
CA TYR A 63 2.21 7.92 -31.84
C TYR A 63 3.33 7.02 -31.30
N VAL A 64 3.09 6.28 -30.21
CA VAL A 64 4.03 5.29 -29.66
C VAL A 64 4.17 4.14 -30.65
N ARG A 65 3.04 3.66 -31.18
CA ARG A 65 3.03 2.60 -32.19
C ARG A 65 3.87 3.00 -33.40
N TRP A 66 3.74 4.24 -33.87
CA TRP A 66 4.52 4.76 -35.00
C TRP A 66 6.02 4.70 -34.75
N LEU A 67 6.50 5.09 -33.57
CA LEU A 67 7.93 4.94 -33.20
C LEU A 67 8.38 3.46 -33.25
N PHE A 68 7.53 2.53 -32.85
CA PHE A 68 7.87 1.12 -32.76
C PHE A 68 7.53 0.27 -34.01
N ILE A 69 6.95 0.82 -35.07
CA ILE A 69 6.61 0.05 -36.30
C ILE A 69 7.80 -0.80 -36.80
N PRO A 70 9.03 -0.26 -36.95
CA PRO A 70 10.14 -1.06 -37.47
C PRO A 70 10.46 -2.28 -36.61
N PHE A 71 10.52 -2.09 -35.29
CA PHE A 71 10.69 -3.20 -34.33
C PHE A 71 9.51 -4.19 -34.39
N LEU A 72 8.27 -3.70 -34.40
CA LEU A 72 7.06 -4.53 -34.39
C LEU A 72 6.95 -5.38 -35.65
N LEU A 73 7.37 -4.88 -36.80
CA LEU A 73 7.43 -5.65 -38.04
C LEU A 73 8.43 -6.81 -37.90
N GLY A 74 9.63 -6.55 -37.40
CA GLY A 74 10.63 -7.59 -37.12
C GLY A 74 10.12 -8.63 -36.11
N ALA A 75 9.50 -8.17 -35.02
CA ALA A 75 8.92 -9.04 -34.00
C ALA A 75 7.76 -9.88 -34.54
N ARG A 76 6.89 -9.32 -35.41
CA ARG A 76 5.81 -10.06 -36.07
C ARG A 76 6.35 -11.14 -36.99
N LEU A 77 7.38 -10.83 -37.79
CA LEU A 77 8.02 -11.80 -38.67
C LEU A 77 8.67 -12.94 -37.87
N TYR A 78 9.41 -12.61 -36.82
CA TYR A 78 10.00 -13.60 -35.92
C TYR A 78 8.93 -14.49 -35.28
N ASN A 79 7.88 -13.90 -34.70
CA ASN A 79 6.79 -14.64 -34.09
C ASN A 79 5.99 -15.48 -35.10
N TYR A 80 5.85 -15.02 -36.34
CA TYR A 80 5.22 -15.80 -37.40
C TYR A 80 6.07 -17.01 -37.78
N TYR A 81 7.39 -16.81 -37.95
CA TYR A 81 8.33 -17.89 -38.24
C TYR A 81 8.35 -18.94 -37.13
N GLU A 82 8.53 -18.52 -35.87
CA GLU A 82 8.52 -19.40 -34.71
C GLU A 82 7.20 -20.16 -34.55
N ARG A 83 6.05 -19.52 -34.87
CA ARG A 83 4.74 -20.19 -34.80
C ARG A 83 4.56 -21.22 -35.90
N LYS A 84 5.09 -20.98 -37.10
CA LYS A 84 5.01 -21.94 -38.21
C LYS A 84 5.88 -23.18 -37.94
N THR A 85 6.96 -23.02 -37.18
CA THR A 85 7.85 -24.12 -36.78
C THR A 85 7.47 -24.75 -35.43
N ASP A 86 6.48 -24.19 -34.74
CA ASP A 86 6.03 -24.71 -33.44
C ASP A 86 5.23 -26.01 -33.61
N LYS A 87 5.42 -26.93 -32.68
CA LYS A 87 4.75 -28.25 -32.67
C LYS A 87 3.50 -28.25 -31.79
N VAL A 88 3.28 -27.19 -31.00
CA VAL A 88 2.14 -27.10 -30.08
C VAL A 88 1.04 -26.16 -30.61
N PRO A 89 -0.24 -26.46 -30.32
CA PRO A 89 -1.36 -25.56 -30.66
C PRO A 89 -1.22 -24.15 -30.09
N SER A 90 -1.90 -23.19 -30.71
CA SER A 90 -1.91 -21.78 -30.25
C SER A 90 -2.56 -21.60 -28.87
N ILE A 91 -3.54 -22.45 -28.53
CA ILE A 91 -4.27 -22.45 -27.25
C ILE A 91 -4.34 -23.90 -26.77
N GLN A 92 -4.00 -24.14 -25.50
CA GLN A 92 -4.06 -25.46 -24.88
C GLN A 92 -4.69 -25.38 -23.48
N LYS A 93 -5.52 -26.37 -23.16
CA LYS A 93 -6.22 -26.49 -21.89
C LYS A 93 -5.31 -27.11 -20.83
N ILE A 94 -4.91 -26.33 -19.82
CA ILE A 94 -4.06 -26.79 -18.72
C ILE A 94 -4.92 -27.42 -17.61
N GLU A 95 -6.05 -26.78 -17.27
CA GLU A 95 -7.08 -27.31 -16.37
C GLU A 95 -8.48 -27.01 -16.93
N GLU A 96 -9.53 -27.42 -16.22
CA GLU A 96 -10.92 -27.32 -16.68
C GLU A 96 -11.32 -25.93 -17.20
N GLN A 97 -10.93 -24.88 -16.48
CA GLN A 97 -11.26 -23.48 -16.78
C GLN A 97 -10.03 -22.65 -17.18
N LEU A 98 -8.86 -23.27 -17.32
CA LEU A 98 -7.59 -22.55 -17.41
C LEU A 98 -6.80 -22.96 -18.64
N TYR A 99 -6.58 -22.00 -19.54
CA TYR A 99 -5.94 -22.18 -20.83
C TYR A 99 -4.65 -21.37 -20.92
N LEU A 100 -3.66 -21.92 -21.62
CA LEU A 100 -2.38 -21.29 -21.89
C LEU A 100 -2.19 -21.17 -23.40
N GLY A 101 -1.73 -19.99 -23.87
CA GLY A 101 -1.59 -19.78 -25.30
C GLY A 101 -0.56 -18.75 -25.75
N THR A 102 -0.48 -18.64 -27.08
CA THR A 102 0.28 -17.61 -27.80
C THR A 102 -0.55 -16.35 -27.97
N ARG A 103 0.07 -15.27 -28.45
CA ARG A 103 -0.65 -14.03 -28.76
C ARG A 103 -1.73 -14.32 -29.79
N LEU A 104 -2.93 -13.86 -29.47
CA LEU A 104 -4.13 -14.08 -30.26
C LEU A 104 -4.11 -13.28 -31.56
N VAL A 105 -4.67 -13.88 -32.60
CA VAL A 105 -4.96 -13.25 -33.88
C VAL A 105 -6.43 -13.44 -34.23
N GLY A 106 -6.96 -12.68 -35.20
CA GLY A 106 -8.40 -12.72 -35.51
C GLY A 106 -8.96 -14.12 -35.83
N SER A 107 -8.14 -15.02 -36.38
CA SER A 107 -8.53 -16.41 -36.64
C SER A 107 -8.71 -17.26 -35.37
N ASP A 108 -8.28 -16.80 -34.21
CA ASP A 108 -8.44 -17.53 -32.95
C ASP A 108 -9.81 -17.24 -32.28
N ILE A 109 -10.57 -16.23 -32.72
CA ILE A 109 -11.88 -15.87 -32.13
C ILE A 109 -12.85 -17.05 -32.17
N GLU A 110 -12.89 -17.79 -33.29
CA GLU A 110 -13.75 -18.98 -33.42
C GLU A 110 -13.36 -20.06 -32.39
N LYS A 111 -12.06 -20.24 -32.14
CA LYS A 111 -11.58 -21.19 -31.12
C LYS A 111 -11.95 -20.76 -29.71
N LEU A 112 -11.87 -19.46 -29.41
CA LEU A 112 -12.26 -18.91 -28.12
C LEU A 112 -13.75 -19.18 -27.87
N SER A 113 -14.59 -18.85 -28.84
CA SER A 113 -16.04 -19.07 -28.78
C SER A 113 -16.39 -20.55 -28.60
N ASN A 114 -15.80 -21.44 -29.41
CA ASN A 114 -16.03 -22.88 -29.33
C ASN A 114 -15.58 -23.49 -27.98
N GLN A 115 -14.56 -22.92 -27.34
CA GLN A 115 -14.11 -23.34 -26.03
C GLN A 115 -14.85 -22.63 -24.88
N GLY A 116 -15.65 -21.60 -25.18
CA GLY A 116 -16.32 -20.74 -24.21
C GLY A 116 -15.36 -19.89 -23.39
N ILE A 117 -14.24 -19.46 -23.97
CA ILE A 117 -13.22 -18.63 -23.30
C ILE A 117 -13.59 -17.16 -23.45
N ASP A 118 -13.96 -16.52 -22.35
CA ASP A 118 -14.47 -15.15 -22.28
C ASP A 118 -13.59 -14.24 -21.40
N CYS A 119 -12.51 -14.77 -20.83
CA CYS A 119 -11.59 -14.03 -19.96
C CYS A 119 -10.17 -14.12 -20.52
N ILE A 120 -9.52 -12.99 -20.81
CA ILE A 120 -8.21 -12.92 -21.47
C ILE A 120 -7.20 -12.18 -20.58
N LEU A 121 -6.16 -12.90 -20.14
CA LEU A 121 -5.02 -12.33 -19.44
C LEU A 121 -3.80 -12.22 -20.38
N ASP A 122 -3.47 -10.99 -20.77
CA ASP A 122 -2.37 -10.67 -21.69
C ASP A 122 -1.14 -10.18 -20.93
N VAL A 123 -0.05 -10.97 -20.97
CA VAL A 123 1.20 -10.65 -20.27
C VAL A 123 2.22 -9.93 -21.16
N THR A 124 1.79 -9.35 -22.28
CA THR A 124 2.68 -8.64 -23.23
C THR A 124 2.65 -7.14 -23.03
N ALA A 125 3.83 -6.50 -23.04
CA ALA A 125 3.97 -5.05 -23.07
C ALA A 125 4.08 -4.52 -24.51
N GLU A 126 4.72 -5.29 -25.41
CA GLU A 126 5.19 -4.80 -26.70
C GLU A 126 4.11 -4.71 -27.78
N PHE A 127 2.93 -5.26 -27.52
CA PHE A 127 2.03 -5.72 -28.56
C PHE A 127 0.59 -5.27 -28.30
N ASP A 128 -0.07 -4.74 -29.32
CA ASP A 128 -1.51 -4.47 -29.28
C ASP A 128 -2.32 -5.74 -28.94
N GLY A 129 -3.33 -5.60 -28.10
CA GLY A 129 -4.41 -6.58 -27.95
C GLY A 129 -5.21 -6.77 -29.24
N LEU A 130 -6.09 -7.75 -29.27
CA LEU A 130 -7.09 -7.86 -30.33
C LEU A 130 -8.11 -6.73 -30.20
N ASP A 131 -8.61 -6.26 -31.33
CA ASP A 131 -9.70 -5.29 -31.34
C ASP A 131 -11.04 -6.00 -31.15
N TRP A 132 -11.37 -6.33 -29.90
CA TRP A 132 -12.52 -7.16 -29.52
C TRP A 132 -13.85 -6.64 -30.07
N THR A 133 -14.03 -5.31 -30.10
CA THR A 133 -15.24 -4.67 -30.62
C THR A 133 -15.46 -4.93 -32.10
N SER A 134 -14.39 -4.93 -32.90
CA SER A 134 -14.44 -5.26 -34.33
C SER A 134 -14.86 -6.71 -34.59
N TYR A 135 -14.60 -7.62 -33.65
CA TYR A 135 -14.97 -9.03 -33.75
C TYR A 135 -16.31 -9.37 -33.07
N ARG A 136 -16.97 -8.39 -32.42
CA ARG A 136 -18.22 -8.59 -31.65
C ARG A 136 -18.12 -9.74 -30.64
N TYR A 137 -16.94 -9.90 -30.04
CA TYR A 137 -16.68 -10.92 -29.04
C TYR A 137 -16.44 -10.23 -27.70
N ASP A 138 -17.34 -10.44 -26.76
CA ASP A 138 -17.28 -9.82 -25.45
C ASP A 138 -16.33 -10.61 -24.55
N VAL A 139 -15.33 -9.92 -24.00
CA VAL A 139 -14.33 -10.53 -23.12
C VAL A 139 -13.97 -9.60 -21.99
N ASP A 140 -13.75 -10.17 -20.82
CA ASP A 140 -13.03 -9.46 -19.77
C ASP A 140 -11.53 -9.59 -20.03
N TYR A 141 -10.89 -8.44 -20.19
CA TYR A 141 -9.50 -8.34 -20.59
C TYR A 141 -8.67 -7.69 -19.49
N LEU A 142 -7.59 -8.36 -19.08
CA LEU A 142 -6.60 -7.81 -18.16
C LEU A 142 -5.22 -7.85 -18.82
N ASN A 143 -4.56 -6.70 -18.89
CA ASN A 143 -3.17 -6.61 -19.33
C ASN A 143 -2.21 -6.47 -18.13
N ILE A 144 -1.20 -7.33 -18.10
CA ILE A 144 -0.06 -7.23 -17.18
C ILE A 144 1.19 -6.99 -18.03
N PRO A 145 1.62 -5.74 -18.22
CA PRO A 145 2.68 -5.42 -19.17
C PRO A 145 4.05 -5.87 -18.64
N VAL A 146 4.57 -6.95 -19.22
CA VAL A 146 5.90 -7.49 -18.90
C VAL A 146 6.72 -7.62 -20.17
N LEU A 147 7.96 -7.12 -20.16
CA LEU A 147 8.89 -7.26 -21.29
C LEU A 147 9.30 -8.72 -21.51
N ASP A 148 9.64 -9.07 -22.75
CA ASP A 148 10.08 -10.43 -23.06
C ASP A 148 11.31 -10.86 -22.24
N HIS A 149 11.27 -12.11 -21.77
CA HIS A 149 12.22 -12.69 -20.81
C HIS A 149 12.29 -12.07 -19.40
N ALA A 150 11.54 -11.00 -19.12
CA ALA A 150 11.38 -10.48 -17.75
C ALA A 150 10.35 -11.29 -16.94
N SER A 151 10.19 -10.94 -15.67
CA SER A 151 9.18 -11.47 -14.77
C SER A 151 8.23 -10.36 -14.33
N PRO A 152 6.94 -10.65 -14.06
CA PRO A 152 6.05 -9.70 -13.39
C PRO A 152 6.60 -9.29 -12.02
N THR A 153 6.26 -8.09 -11.56
CA THR A 153 6.46 -7.67 -10.16
C THR A 153 5.54 -8.46 -9.22
N ASN A 154 5.75 -8.38 -7.90
CA ASN A 154 4.87 -9.08 -6.94
C ASN A 154 3.42 -8.59 -7.04
N GLU A 155 3.23 -7.27 -7.13
CA GLU A 155 1.91 -6.63 -7.29
C GLU A 155 1.23 -7.09 -8.58
N GLN A 156 1.94 -7.04 -9.70
CA GLN A 156 1.45 -7.52 -10.99
C GLN A 156 1.04 -9.00 -10.94
N LEU A 157 1.84 -9.82 -10.24
CA LEU A 157 1.55 -11.23 -10.08
C LEU A 157 0.29 -11.41 -9.23
N HIS A 158 0.20 -10.77 -8.06
CA HIS A 158 -0.99 -10.82 -7.19
C HIS A 158 -2.26 -10.41 -7.91
N LEU A 159 -2.23 -9.27 -8.63
CA LEU A 159 -3.35 -8.82 -9.45
C LEU A 159 -3.78 -9.89 -10.45
N ALA A 160 -2.82 -10.48 -11.19
CA ALA A 160 -3.11 -11.53 -12.14
C ALA A 160 -3.70 -12.79 -11.47
N LEU A 161 -3.15 -13.21 -10.33
CA LEU A 161 -3.59 -14.40 -9.62
C LEU A 161 -5.01 -14.26 -9.07
N ASN A 162 -5.32 -13.13 -8.43
CA ASN A 162 -6.64 -12.85 -7.88
C ASN A 162 -7.68 -12.68 -8.99
N TRP A 163 -7.31 -11.98 -10.08
CA TRP A 163 -8.18 -11.86 -11.24
C TRP A 163 -8.52 -13.24 -11.86
N ILE A 164 -7.53 -14.15 -11.98
CA ILE A 164 -7.79 -15.52 -12.45
C ILE A 164 -8.69 -16.27 -11.46
N ASP A 165 -8.41 -16.23 -10.15
CA ASP A 165 -9.19 -16.95 -9.14
C ASP A 165 -10.65 -16.50 -9.12
N GLN A 166 -10.90 -15.19 -9.21
CA GLN A 166 -12.23 -14.62 -9.24
C GLN A 166 -13.04 -15.15 -10.43
N HIS A 167 -12.49 -15.08 -11.65
CA HIS A 167 -13.19 -15.56 -12.84
C HIS A 167 -13.41 -17.08 -12.85
N ILE A 168 -12.47 -17.85 -12.29
CA ILE A 168 -12.67 -19.30 -12.12
C ILE A 168 -13.85 -19.59 -11.19
N ARG A 169 -13.97 -18.86 -10.07
CA ARG A 169 -15.10 -19.02 -9.14
C ARG A 169 -16.43 -18.64 -9.76
N ASP A 170 -16.44 -17.65 -10.63
CA ASP A 170 -17.63 -17.23 -11.39
C ASP A 170 -18.00 -18.23 -12.51
N GLY A 171 -17.30 -19.36 -12.61
CA GLY A 171 -17.58 -20.41 -13.59
C GLY A 171 -17.06 -20.11 -15.00
N ARG A 172 -16.25 -19.06 -15.15
CA ARG A 172 -15.76 -18.58 -16.45
C ARG A 172 -14.48 -19.27 -16.87
N LYS A 173 -14.07 -19.11 -18.14
CA LYS A 173 -12.88 -19.76 -18.70
C LYS A 173 -11.84 -18.74 -19.12
N ILE A 174 -10.63 -18.92 -18.62
CA ILE A 174 -9.55 -17.94 -18.73
C ILE A 174 -8.47 -18.44 -19.69
N LEU A 175 -8.03 -17.57 -20.59
CA LEU A 175 -6.81 -17.75 -21.38
C LEU A 175 -5.72 -16.81 -20.91
N VAL A 176 -4.61 -17.38 -20.44
CA VAL A 176 -3.37 -16.67 -20.13
C VAL A 176 -2.42 -16.78 -21.32
N HIS A 177 -2.00 -15.65 -21.89
CA HIS A 177 -1.10 -15.67 -23.05
C HIS A 177 0.05 -14.66 -22.96
N CYS A 178 1.10 -14.93 -23.73
CA CYS A 178 2.16 -13.97 -24.05
C CYS A 178 2.46 -14.03 -25.54
N ALA A 179 3.64 -13.62 -26.02
CA ALA A 179 3.97 -13.69 -27.45
C ALA A 179 3.89 -15.14 -28.02
N LEU A 180 4.72 -16.04 -27.48
CA LEU A 180 4.81 -17.45 -27.90
C LEU A 180 4.21 -18.44 -26.88
N GLY A 181 3.70 -17.95 -25.75
CA GLY A 181 3.13 -18.80 -24.71
C GLY A 181 4.16 -19.71 -24.01
N ARG A 182 5.43 -19.30 -23.94
CA ARG A 182 6.54 -20.15 -23.44
C ARG A 182 7.13 -19.70 -22.09
N GLY A 183 7.14 -18.40 -21.82
CA GLY A 183 7.86 -17.83 -20.67
C GLY A 183 6.96 -17.05 -19.70
N ARG A 184 6.64 -15.79 -20.02
CA ARG A 184 5.87 -14.88 -19.16
C ARG A 184 4.51 -15.45 -18.71
N SER A 185 3.70 -15.92 -19.67
CA SER A 185 2.41 -16.53 -19.37
C SER A 185 2.53 -17.84 -18.60
N VAL A 186 3.60 -18.62 -18.86
CA VAL A 186 3.91 -19.84 -18.10
C VAL A 186 4.27 -19.52 -16.66
N LEU A 187 4.98 -18.41 -16.41
CA LEU A 187 5.30 -17.97 -15.05
C LEU A 187 4.02 -17.63 -14.28
N VAL A 188 3.11 -16.84 -14.87
CA VAL A 188 1.82 -16.49 -14.25
C VAL A 188 0.98 -17.75 -13.99
N MET A 189 0.89 -18.64 -15.00
CA MET A 189 0.21 -19.93 -14.89
C MET A 189 0.78 -20.78 -13.73
N ALA A 190 2.11 -20.87 -13.65
CA ALA A 190 2.77 -21.65 -12.61
C ALA A 190 2.56 -21.03 -11.22
N ALA A 191 2.64 -19.71 -11.10
CA ALA A 191 2.36 -18.99 -9.86
C ALA A 191 0.92 -19.22 -9.38
N PHE A 192 -0.05 -19.24 -10.29
CA PHE A 192 -1.46 -19.51 -9.95
C PHE A 192 -1.66 -20.92 -9.42
N LEU A 193 -1.08 -21.92 -10.08
CA LEU A 193 -1.17 -23.32 -9.65
C LEU A 193 -0.49 -23.56 -8.30
N LEU A 194 0.62 -22.88 -8.03
CA LEU A 194 1.29 -22.90 -6.73
C LEU A 194 0.45 -22.22 -5.64
N ALA A 195 -0.21 -21.10 -5.97
CA ALA A 195 -1.05 -20.36 -5.02
C ALA A 195 -2.33 -21.14 -4.64
N ARG A 196 -2.85 -21.99 -5.53
CA ARG A 196 -3.97 -22.92 -5.23
C ARG A 196 -3.56 -24.12 -4.38
N ASN A 197 -2.29 -24.56 -4.46
CA ASN A 197 -1.80 -25.72 -3.75
C ASN A 197 -0.34 -25.55 -3.35
N ASP A 198 -0.13 -25.08 -2.13
CA ASP A 198 1.20 -24.77 -1.60
C ASP A 198 2.11 -26.01 -1.44
N ALA A 199 1.52 -27.21 -1.39
CA ALA A 199 2.29 -28.46 -1.29
C ALA A 199 3.09 -28.78 -2.56
N LEU A 200 2.71 -28.24 -3.73
CA LEU A 200 3.38 -28.53 -5.00
C LEU A 200 4.71 -27.80 -5.12
N SER A 201 5.81 -28.47 -5.47
CA SER A 201 7.05 -27.77 -5.77
C SER A 201 6.97 -27.01 -7.11
N VAL A 202 7.87 -26.04 -7.32
CA VAL A 202 7.98 -25.34 -8.61
C VAL A 202 8.25 -26.34 -9.74
N VAL A 203 8.98 -27.41 -9.45
CA VAL A 203 9.29 -28.48 -10.42
C VAL A 203 8.01 -29.25 -10.78
N ASP A 204 7.18 -29.60 -9.81
CA ASP A 204 5.93 -30.35 -10.05
C ASP A 204 4.97 -29.56 -10.95
N VAL A 205 4.81 -28.26 -10.66
CA VAL A 205 3.95 -27.39 -11.47
C VAL A 205 4.50 -27.21 -12.88
N MET A 206 5.81 -27.05 -13.04
CA MET A 206 6.41 -26.96 -14.36
C MET A 206 6.25 -28.25 -15.15
N ASN A 207 6.44 -29.42 -14.52
CA ASN A 207 6.20 -30.72 -15.14
C ASN A 207 4.73 -30.87 -15.58
N LYS A 208 3.78 -30.45 -14.74
CA LYS A 208 2.35 -30.44 -15.07
C LYS A 208 2.07 -29.59 -16.30
N ILE A 209 2.55 -28.35 -16.36
CA ILE A 209 2.36 -27.47 -17.52
C ILE A 209 3.03 -28.07 -18.78
N GLN A 210 4.25 -28.59 -18.64
CA GLN A 210 5.01 -29.17 -19.75
C GLN A 210 4.41 -30.46 -20.31
N SER A 211 3.70 -31.23 -19.48
CA SER A 211 2.97 -32.42 -19.93
C SER A 211 1.88 -32.09 -20.95
N VAL A 212 1.32 -30.87 -20.89
CA VAL A 212 0.34 -30.37 -21.86
C VAL A 212 1.04 -29.55 -22.95
N ARG A 213 1.90 -28.60 -22.58
CA ARG A 213 2.61 -27.70 -23.49
C ARG A 213 4.12 -27.90 -23.38
N ALA A 214 4.66 -28.80 -24.21
CA ALA A 214 6.08 -29.17 -24.21
C ALA A 214 7.06 -27.98 -24.43
N THR A 215 6.60 -26.87 -25.02
CA THR A 215 7.43 -25.67 -25.24
C THR A 215 7.44 -24.69 -24.06
N ALA A 216 6.69 -24.97 -23.00
CA ALA A 216 6.69 -24.16 -21.78
C ALA A 216 8.07 -24.24 -21.09
N ARG A 217 8.73 -23.09 -20.94
CA ARG A 217 10.08 -23.01 -20.37
C ARG A 217 10.34 -21.65 -19.76
N LEU A 218 10.54 -21.65 -18.44
CA LEU A 218 11.05 -20.49 -17.72
C LEU A 218 12.56 -20.35 -17.93
N ASN A 219 13.02 -19.11 -18.11
CA ASN A 219 14.44 -18.82 -18.05
C ASN A 219 14.95 -18.81 -16.59
N LYS A 220 16.27 -18.73 -16.38
CA LYS A 220 16.87 -18.75 -15.03
C LYS A 220 16.35 -17.64 -14.12
N HIS A 221 16.10 -16.44 -14.66
CA HIS A 221 15.59 -15.30 -13.91
C HIS A 221 14.13 -15.52 -13.47
N GLN A 222 13.29 -15.96 -14.40
CA GLN A 222 11.88 -16.31 -14.17
C GLN A 222 11.73 -17.43 -13.14
N LEU A 223 12.54 -18.48 -13.25
CA LEU A 223 12.52 -19.59 -12.29
C LEU A 223 12.97 -19.13 -10.88
N LYS A 224 14.02 -18.31 -10.79
CA LYS A 224 14.49 -17.73 -9.53
C LYS A 224 13.41 -16.85 -8.90
N SER A 225 12.82 -15.95 -9.69
CA SER A 225 11.73 -15.07 -9.26
C SER A 225 10.56 -15.88 -8.68
N LEU A 226 10.05 -16.87 -9.42
CA LEU A 226 8.95 -17.72 -8.95
C LEU A 226 9.29 -18.48 -7.66
N SER A 227 10.52 -19.00 -7.57
CA SER A 227 10.98 -19.74 -6.38
C SER A 227 11.07 -18.85 -5.14
N VAL A 228 11.58 -17.63 -5.29
CA VAL A 228 11.67 -16.64 -4.19
C VAL A 228 10.29 -16.23 -3.71
N VAL A 229 9.35 -15.96 -4.63
CA VAL A 229 7.98 -15.57 -4.26
C VAL A 229 7.29 -16.71 -3.50
N LYS A 230 7.48 -17.97 -3.95
CA LYS A 230 6.95 -19.14 -3.22
C LYS A 230 7.56 -19.25 -1.82
N GLN A 231 8.89 -19.23 -1.70
CA GLN A 231 9.59 -19.39 -0.41
C GLN A 231 9.19 -18.34 0.63
N ARG A 232 8.88 -17.11 0.17
CA ARG A 232 8.42 -16.03 1.05
C ARG A 232 6.93 -16.11 1.41
N GLY A 233 6.21 -17.17 1.01
CA GLY A 233 4.77 -17.32 1.27
C GLY A 233 3.91 -16.26 0.59
N ARG A 234 4.42 -15.66 -0.50
CA ARG A 234 3.78 -14.54 -1.21
C ARG A 234 2.85 -15.01 -2.34
N LEU A 235 2.61 -16.31 -2.51
CA LEU A 235 1.63 -16.83 -3.47
C LEU A 235 0.33 -17.16 -2.73
N LYS A 236 -0.47 -16.15 -2.42
CA LYS A 236 -1.79 -16.33 -1.77
C LYS A 236 -2.89 -15.85 -2.72
N LEU A 237 -3.97 -16.62 -2.80
CA LEU A 237 -5.18 -16.27 -3.54
C LEU A 237 -6.23 -15.70 -2.59
N ASN A 238 -6.89 -14.63 -3.02
CA ASN A 238 -8.08 -14.07 -2.38
C ASN A 238 -7.93 -13.93 -0.86
N THR A 239 -7.08 -12.99 -0.45
CA THR A 239 -7.05 -12.55 0.95
C THR A 239 -8.45 -12.07 1.31
N GLN A 240 -9.11 -12.76 2.26
CA GLN A 240 -10.39 -12.33 2.77
C GLN A 240 -10.17 -11.06 3.60
N LEU A 241 -10.85 -10.01 3.18
CA LEU A 241 -10.72 -8.68 3.75
C LEU A 241 -12.07 -8.25 4.28
N ALA A 242 -12.14 -7.87 5.54
CA ALA A 242 -13.34 -7.33 6.15
C ALA A 242 -13.25 -5.81 6.28
N LEU A 243 -14.23 -5.09 5.74
CA LEU A 243 -14.44 -3.67 6.03
C LEU A 243 -15.33 -3.56 7.25
N ILE A 244 -14.81 -3.00 8.34
CA ILE A 244 -15.58 -2.66 9.53
C ILE A 244 -15.90 -1.17 9.46
N ALA A 245 -17.10 -0.85 8.99
CA ALA A 245 -17.46 0.52 8.62
C ALA A 245 -18.39 1.18 9.63
N ASN A 246 -18.04 2.38 10.06
CA ASN A 246 -18.91 3.25 10.85
C ASN A 246 -19.69 4.20 9.92
N PRO A 247 -21.00 3.99 9.69
CA PRO A 247 -21.75 4.75 8.69
C PRO A 247 -21.93 6.23 9.03
N VAL A 248 -21.76 6.63 10.29
CA VAL A 248 -21.95 8.03 10.74
C VAL A 248 -20.64 8.81 10.83
N ALA A 249 -19.48 8.15 10.68
CA ALA A 249 -18.17 8.79 10.78
C ALA A 249 -17.99 9.93 9.74
N GLY A 250 -17.38 11.04 10.20
CA GLY A 250 -17.03 12.21 9.39
C GLY A 250 -18.17 12.86 8.63
N GLY A 251 -19.40 12.80 9.16
CA GLY A 251 -20.59 13.33 8.50
C GLY A 251 -21.21 12.37 7.49
N GLY A 252 -21.01 11.06 7.67
CA GLY A 252 -21.59 10.03 6.81
C GLY A 252 -20.81 9.74 5.53
N LYS A 253 -19.49 10.04 5.53
CA LYS A 253 -18.59 9.86 4.37
C LYS A 253 -18.58 8.43 3.83
N TRP A 254 -18.82 7.43 4.68
CA TRP A 254 -18.91 6.03 4.25
C TRP A 254 -19.88 5.85 3.08
N LYS A 255 -21.09 6.43 3.15
CA LYS A 255 -22.10 6.31 2.09
C LYS A 255 -21.64 6.90 0.76
N THR A 256 -20.82 7.95 0.81
CA THR A 256 -20.29 8.62 -0.38
C THR A 256 -19.17 7.83 -1.04
N TYR A 257 -18.24 7.27 -0.25
CA TYR A 257 -17.02 6.65 -0.76
C TYR A 257 -17.09 5.12 -0.88
N LYS A 258 -18.15 4.48 -0.38
CA LYS A 258 -18.30 3.01 -0.39
C LYS A 258 -18.06 2.39 -1.75
N GLU A 259 -18.71 2.90 -2.80
CA GLU A 259 -18.59 2.35 -4.16
C GLU A 259 -17.17 2.54 -4.72
N GLU A 260 -16.54 3.69 -4.48
CA GLU A 260 -15.15 3.95 -4.87
C GLU A 260 -14.21 2.96 -4.19
N ILE A 261 -14.31 2.82 -2.86
CA ILE A 261 -13.50 1.88 -2.06
C ILE A 261 -13.66 0.45 -2.59
N LEU A 262 -14.90 0.00 -2.83
CA LEU A 262 -15.17 -1.34 -3.35
C LEU A 262 -14.61 -1.54 -4.75
N SER A 263 -14.66 -0.52 -5.61
CA SER A 263 -14.10 -0.60 -6.97
C SER A 263 -12.59 -0.83 -6.95
N HIS A 264 -11.88 -0.22 -6.00
CA HIS A 264 -10.45 -0.44 -5.81
C HIS A 264 -10.18 -1.84 -5.22
N LEU A 265 -10.87 -2.22 -4.15
CA LEU A 265 -10.53 -3.41 -3.38
C LEU A 265 -11.02 -4.72 -4.00
N ASN A 266 -12.20 -4.74 -4.65
CA ASN A 266 -12.74 -5.97 -5.26
C ASN A 266 -11.87 -6.50 -6.42
N SER A 267 -10.96 -5.69 -6.95
CA SER A 267 -10.00 -6.13 -7.97
C SER A 267 -8.98 -7.15 -7.43
N GLN A 268 -8.73 -7.16 -6.12
CA GLN A 268 -7.69 -7.98 -5.48
C GLN A 268 -8.17 -8.77 -4.26
N PHE A 269 -9.27 -8.37 -3.63
CA PHE A 269 -9.74 -8.93 -2.37
C PHE A 269 -11.16 -9.46 -2.49
N ARG A 270 -11.45 -10.49 -1.70
CA ARG A 270 -12.82 -10.85 -1.37
C ARG A 270 -13.27 -9.99 -0.19
N VAL A 271 -13.96 -8.91 -0.49
CA VAL A 271 -14.39 -7.93 0.51
C VAL A 271 -15.71 -8.35 1.16
N THR A 272 -15.73 -8.42 2.49
CA THR A 272 -16.96 -8.55 3.29
C THR A 272 -17.17 -7.27 4.09
N ILE A 273 -18.38 -6.74 4.11
CA ILE A 273 -18.67 -5.48 4.82
C ILE A 273 -19.46 -5.78 6.09
N TYR A 274 -19.02 -5.17 7.19
CA TYR A 274 -19.69 -5.15 8.48
C TYR A 274 -19.91 -3.70 8.89
N GLU A 275 -21.16 -3.24 8.87
CA GLU A 275 -21.51 -1.86 9.26
C GLU A 275 -21.89 -1.82 10.74
N THR A 276 -21.39 -0.83 11.48
CA THR A 276 -21.76 -0.62 12.88
C THR A 276 -23.16 -0.04 13.00
N THR A 277 -23.80 -0.31 14.13
CA THR A 277 -25.07 0.31 14.56
C THR A 277 -24.91 0.81 16.00
N PRO A 278 -25.85 1.60 16.54
CA PRO A 278 -25.82 2.00 17.95
C PRO A 278 -25.71 0.82 18.94
N GLU A 279 -26.23 -0.34 18.56
CA GLU A 279 -26.20 -1.57 19.36
C GLU A 279 -24.96 -2.44 19.09
N LEU A 280 -24.39 -2.32 17.88
CA LEU A 280 -23.29 -3.16 17.40
C LEU A 280 -22.08 -2.28 17.02
N ASN A 281 -21.16 -2.09 17.96
CA ASN A 281 -19.95 -1.31 17.75
C ASN A 281 -18.91 -2.03 16.86
N ALA A 282 -17.82 -1.34 16.54
CA ALA A 282 -16.81 -1.89 15.64
C ALA A 282 -16.07 -3.08 16.27
N THR A 283 -15.91 -3.09 17.60
CA THR A 283 -15.35 -4.23 18.35
C THR A 283 -16.17 -5.50 18.09
N TRP A 284 -17.50 -5.43 18.22
CA TRP A 284 -18.37 -6.59 17.97
C TRP A 284 -18.27 -7.06 16.52
N GLN A 285 -18.34 -6.12 15.56
CA GLN A 285 -18.25 -6.43 14.14
C GLN A 285 -16.89 -7.05 13.76
N ALA A 286 -15.80 -6.54 14.33
CA ALA A 286 -14.46 -7.10 14.15
C ALA A 286 -14.39 -8.56 14.63
N HIS A 287 -14.94 -8.89 15.81
CA HIS A 287 -14.98 -10.30 16.25
C HIS A 287 -15.82 -11.20 15.31
N GLN A 288 -16.90 -10.70 14.70
CA GLN A 288 -17.63 -11.47 13.68
C GLN A 288 -16.80 -11.70 12.43
N ALA A 289 -16.08 -10.70 11.97
CA ALA A 289 -15.18 -10.83 10.82
C ALA A 289 -14.07 -11.87 11.07
N ILE A 290 -13.50 -11.89 12.28
CA ILE A 290 -12.51 -12.91 12.69
C ILE A 290 -13.13 -14.31 12.67
N LYS A 291 -14.32 -14.48 13.24
CA LYS A 291 -15.04 -15.77 13.24
C LYS A 291 -15.36 -16.25 11.83
N ALA A 292 -15.60 -15.33 10.89
CA ALA A 292 -15.81 -15.63 9.48
C ALA A 292 -14.50 -15.97 8.72
N GLY A 293 -13.33 -15.91 9.37
CA GLY A 293 -12.03 -16.30 8.78
C GLY A 293 -11.30 -15.16 8.06
N ASN A 294 -11.63 -13.90 8.34
CA ASN A 294 -10.91 -12.76 7.76
C ASN A 294 -9.56 -12.58 8.46
N GLU A 295 -8.49 -12.45 7.67
CA GLU A 295 -7.12 -12.24 8.16
C GLU A 295 -6.73 -10.76 8.17
N ILE A 296 -7.39 -9.94 7.35
CA ILE A 296 -7.20 -8.50 7.26
C ILE A 296 -8.53 -7.81 7.60
N LEU A 297 -8.49 -6.94 8.60
CA LEU A 297 -9.63 -6.12 9.02
C LEU A 297 -9.29 -4.66 8.76
N ILE A 298 -10.14 -3.98 8.00
CA ILE A 298 -9.99 -2.56 7.67
C ILE A 298 -11.01 -1.75 8.47
N ALA A 299 -10.53 -0.87 9.34
CA ALA A 299 -11.38 0.08 10.04
C ALA A 299 -11.74 1.24 9.09
N CYS A 300 -13.03 1.37 8.74
CA CYS A 300 -13.54 2.49 7.94
C CYS A 300 -14.28 3.47 8.86
N GLY A 301 -13.56 4.45 9.40
CA GLY A 301 -14.10 5.35 10.41
C GLY A 301 -13.12 6.43 10.85
N GLY A 302 -13.39 7.05 12.00
CA GLY A 302 -12.44 7.92 12.70
C GLY A 302 -11.59 7.16 13.71
N ASP A 303 -10.83 7.88 14.53
CA ASP A 303 -9.84 7.31 15.45
C ASP A 303 -10.46 6.30 16.44
N GLY A 304 -11.64 6.58 17.02
CA GLY A 304 -12.33 5.61 17.90
C GLY A 304 -12.70 4.29 17.21
N THR A 305 -13.18 4.33 15.96
CA THR A 305 -13.44 3.12 15.16
C THR A 305 -12.15 2.35 14.89
N VAL A 306 -11.05 3.05 14.66
CA VAL A 306 -9.73 2.43 14.50
C VAL A 306 -9.28 1.75 15.79
N THR A 307 -9.41 2.39 16.96
CA THR A 307 -9.06 1.82 18.27
C THR A 307 -9.86 0.57 18.60
N GLU A 308 -11.18 0.57 18.33
CA GLU A 308 -12.04 -0.60 18.52
C GLU A 308 -11.59 -1.81 17.66
N VAL A 309 -11.31 -1.59 16.37
CA VAL A 309 -10.85 -2.66 15.47
C VAL A 309 -9.41 -3.09 15.80
N ALA A 310 -8.54 -2.15 16.18
CA ALA A 310 -7.17 -2.40 16.61
C ALA A 310 -7.13 -3.32 17.84
N THR A 311 -8.04 -3.12 18.79
CA THR A 311 -8.17 -3.96 19.99
C THR A 311 -8.36 -5.44 19.61
N VAL A 312 -9.28 -5.73 18.70
CA VAL A 312 -9.60 -7.09 18.26
C VAL A 312 -8.51 -7.69 17.38
N THR A 313 -7.94 -6.91 16.46
CA THR A 313 -6.86 -7.38 15.58
C THR A 313 -5.60 -7.71 16.36
N ARG A 314 -5.23 -6.90 17.37
CA ARG A 314 -4.14 -7.17 18.32
C ARG A 314 -4.37 -8.48 19.08
N GLU A 315 -5.55 -8.67 19.67
CA GLU A 315 -5.90 -9.88 20.43
C GLU A 315 -5.72 -11.16 19.60
N HIS A 316 -6.13 -11.12 18.33
CA HIS A 316 -6.09 -12.26 17.43
C HIS A 316 -4.87 -12.31 16.50
N GLN A 317 -3.90 -11.41 16.68
CA GLN A 317 -2.69 -11.29 15.86
C GLN A 317 -3.00 -11.18 14.35
N LYS A 318 -4.05 -10.42 14.01
CA LYS A 318 -4.46 -10.12 12.64
C LYS A 318 -3.92 -8.78 12.16
N VAL A 319 -4.07 -8.54 10.86
CA VAL A 319 -3.60 -7.31 10.23
C VAL A 319 -4.71 -6.27 10.23
N LEU A 320 -4.40 -5.07 10.75
CA LEU A 320 -5.23 -3.89 10.71
C LEU A 320 -4.91 -3.06 9.46
N GLY A 321 -5.94 -2.57 8.77
CA GLY A 321 -5.82 -1.43 7.86
C GLY A 321 -6.81 -0.33 8.21
N ILE A 322 -6.64 0.84 7.61
CA ILE A 322 -7.44 2.03 7.92
C ILE A 322 -7.95 2.66 6.64
N ILE A 323 -9.25 2.96 6.58
CA ILE A 323 -9.82 3.92 5.64
C ILE A 323 -10.26 5.13 6.46
N PRO A 324 -9.55 6.27 6.35
CA PRO A 324 -9.74 7.41 7.23
C PRO A 324 -11.00 8.22 6.84
N LEU A 325 -12.10 7.93 7.53
CA LEU A 325 -13.39 8.59 7.31
C LEU A 325 -13.73 9.61 8.41
N GLY A 326 -12.93 9.73 9.46
CA GLY A 326 -13.11 10.70 10.54
C GLY A 326 -12.65 12.11 10.19
N THR A 327 -12.56 12.95 11.23
CA THR A 327 -12.09 14.34 11.14
C THR A 327 -10.58 14.46 11.31
N ALA A 328 -10.03 13.86 12.37
CA ALA A 328 -8.59 13.90 12.66
C ALA A 328 -7.81 12.80 11.92
N ASN A 329 -8.20 11.53 12.07
CA ASN A 329 -7.57 10.38 11.41
C ASN A 329 -6.06 10.31 11.66
N ALA A 330 -5.65 10.60 12.88
CA ALA A 330 -4.26 10.85 13.24
C ALA A 330 -3.36 9.64 12.93
N LEU A 331 -3.79 8.43 13.30
CA LEU A 331 -2.98 7.23 13.07
C LEU A 331 -2.74 6.97 11.57
N SER A 332 -3.77 7.15 10.72
CA SER A 332 -3.63 6.95 9.28
C SER A 332 -2.60 7.89 8.64
N GLN A 333 -2.48 9.12 9.15
CA GLN A 333 -1.50 10.09 8.66
C GLN A 333 -0.06 9.65 8.96
N ILE A 334 0.15 8.96 10.09
CA ILE A 334 1.45 8.45 10.51
C ILE A 334 1.86 7.29 9.60
N VAL A 335 0.96 6.32 9.39
CA VAL A 335 1.27 5.07 8.66
C VAL A 335 1.22 5.18 7.14
N TYR A 336 0.44 6.14 6.58
CA TYR A 336 0.33 6.35 5.13
C TYR A 336 1.09 7.58 4.62
N GLY A 337 1.67 8.37 5.53
CA GLY A 337 2.43 9.58 5.21
C GLY A 337 1.57 10.76 4.74
N LEU A 338 2.23 11.88 4.42
CA LEU A 338 1.59 13.18 4.15
C LEU A 338 0.59 13.18 2.99
N ARG A 339 0.75 12.29 1.99
CA ARG A 339 -0.17 12.18 0.85
C ARG A 339 -1.59 11.79 1.28
N SER A 340 -1.73 11.10 2.40
CA SER A 340 -3.04 10.76 2.99
C SER A 340 -3.89 12.00 3.34
N LYS A 341 -3.29 13.17 3.55
CA LYS A 341 -4.05 14.42 3.77
C LYS A 341 -4.70 14.96 2.49
N LEU A 342 -4.09 14.72 1.34
CA LEU A 342 -4.55 15.24 0.05
C LEU A 342 -5.57 14.31 -0.60
N ALA A 343 -5.29 13.00 -0.57
CA ALA A 343 -6.13 11.97 -1.18
C ALA A 343 -6.32 10.78 -0.22
N PRO A 344 -7.08 10.95 0.88
CA PRO A 344 -7.17 9.98 1.96
C PRO A 344 -7.68 8.60 1.52
N ILE A 345 -8.74 8.56 0.70
CA ILE A 345 -9.39 7.31 0.28
C ILE A 345 -8.53 6.55 -0.71
N THR A 346 -8.09 7.23 -1.78
CA THR A 346 -7.23 6.64 -2.81
C THR A 346 -5.93 6.12 -2.20
N ARG A 347 -5.26 6.90 -1.35
CA ARG A 347 -4.01 6.47 -0.72
C ARG A 347 -4.21 5.28 0.21
N ALA A 348 -5.29 5.26 1.00
CA ALA A 348 -5.62 4.11 1.83
C ALA A 348 -5.83 2.84 0.99
N CYS A 349 -6.57 2.94 -0.12
CA CYS A 349 -6.81 1.78 -1.00
C CYS A 349 -5.52 1.27 -1.65
N GLU A 350 -4.61 2.16 -2.08
CA GLU A 350 -3.29 1.79 -2.58
C GLU A 350 -2.50 0.97 -1.56
N VAL A 351 -2.36 1.49 -0.33
CA VAL A 351 -1.62 0.81 0.74
C VAL A 351 -2.25 -0.53 1.10
N ILE A 352 -3.58 -0.61 1.11
CA ILE A 352 -4.29 -1.88 1.36
C ILE A 352 -3.99 -2.90 0.26
N CYS A 353 -4.01 -2.48 -1.02
CA CYS A 353 -3.68 -3.34 -2.16
C CYS A 353 -2.22 -3.80 -2.17
N GLU A 354 -1.27 -2.98 -1.68
CA GLU A 354 0.15 -3.36 -1.55
C GLU A 354 0.37 -4.51 -0.55
N GLN A 355 -0.55 -4.70 0.41
CA GLN A 355 -0.52 -5.72 1.46
C GLN A 355 0.81 -5.77 2.26
N GLN A 356 1.53 -4.64 2.33
CA GLN A 356 2.68 -4.49 3.19
C GLN A 356 2.20 -4.08 4.58
N TYR A 357 2.62 -4.81 5.60
CA TYR A 357 2.32 -4.49 6.99
C TYR A 357 3.59 -4.45 7.83
N THR A 358 3.55 -3.62 8.86
CA THR A 358 4.63 -3.45 9.83
C THR A 358 4.09 -3.81 11.22
N PRO A 359 4.81 -4.64 12.00
CA PRO A 359 4.54 -4.81 13.41
C PRO A 359 4.91 -3.52 14.15
N VAL A 360 3.95 -2.93 14.85
CA VAL A 360 4.09 -1.67 15.58
C VAL A 360 3.75 -1.86 17.05
N ASP A 361 4.31 -0.96 17.85
CA ASP A 361 4.06 -0.84 19.26
C ASP A 361 2.69 -0.22 19.52
N THR A 362 2.09 -0.66 20.62
CA THR A 362 0.88 -0.07 21.17
C THR A 362 1.12 0.20 22.64
N ALA A 363 0.33 1.06 23.26
CA ALA A 363 0.37 1.26 24.69
C ALA A 363 -0.91 0.77 25.35
N GLU A 364 -0.80 0.40 26.63
CA GLU A 364 -1.94 0.15 27.50
C GLU A 364 -1.96 1.22 28.60
N CYS A 365 -3.02 2.02 28.65
CA CYS A 365 -3.24 3.03 29.67
C CYS A 365 -4.43 2.61 30.55
N ASN A 366 -4.19 2.28 31.81
CA ASN A 366 -5.22 1.82 32.76
C ASN A 366 -6.12 0.71 32.19
N GLY A 367 -5.52 -0.27 31.51
CA GLY A 367 -6.22 -1.40 30.89
C GLY A 367 -6.88 -1.11 29.54
N LYS A 368 -6.78 0.12 29.01
CA LYS A 368 -7.31 0.51 27.70
C LYS A 368 -6.20 0.59 26.67
N LEU A 369 -6.51 0.22 25.43
CA LEU A 369 -5.60 0.39 24.31
C LEU A 369 -5.40 1.88 24.03
N MET A 370 -4.15 2.28 23.91
CA MET A 370 -3.70 3.60 23.50
C MET A 370 -2.81 3.43 22.26
N LEU A 371 -3.22 4.01 21.14
CA LEU A 371 -2.48 3.97 19.87
C LEU A 371 -1.62 5.22 19.67
N LEU A 372 -2.09 6.37 20.16
CA LEU A 372 -1.45 7.66 19.93
C LEU A 372 -0.86 8.22 21.22
N VAL A 373 -1.69 8.81 22.07
CA VAL A 373 -1.22 9.66 23.18
C VAL A 373 -2.15 9.59 24.39
N SER A 374 -1.56 9.77 25.57
CA SER A 374 -2.26 10.09 26.81
C SER A 374 -1.75 11.41 27.36
N ALA A 375 -2.64 12.27 27.85
CA ALA A 375 -2.27 13.60 28.33
C ALA A 375 -3.00 13.99 29.63
N ILE A 376 -2.30 14.68 30.52
CA ILE A 376 -2.81 15.30 31.75
C ILE A 376 -2.41 16.77 31.72
N GLY A 377 -3.32 17.64 32.16
CA GLY A 377 -3.12 19.09 32.14
C GLY A 377 -4.03 19.78 31.14
N PHE A 378 -3.58 20.88 30.56
CA PHE A 378 -4.43 21.76 29.75
C PHE A 378 -4.99 21.10 28.48
N GLU A 379 -4.38 20.04 27.97
CA GLU A 379 -4.85 19.27 26.82
C GLU A 379 -6.19 18.60 27.10
N SER A 380 -6.43 18.18 28.35
CA SER A 380 -7.75 17.70 28.79
C SER A 380 -8.80 18.80 28.71
N GLN A 381 -8.41 20.04 28.96
CA GLN A 381 -9.28 21.22 28.93
C GLN A 381 -9.49 21.75 27.50
N MET A 382 -8.52 21.57 26.59
CA MET A 382 -8.68 21.95 25.18
C MET A 382 -9.78 21.14 24.48
N ILE A 383 -9.95 19.87 24.83
CA ILE A 383 -11.03 19.04 24.28
C ILE A 383 -12.40 19.54 24.76
N GLU A 384 -12.50 20.03 26.00
CA GLU A 384 -13.74 20.65 26.53
C GLU A 384 -14.08 22.00 25.86
N HIS A 385 -13.07 22.74 25.40
CA HIS A 385 -13.24 24.07 24.79
C HIS A 385 -13.34 24.04 23.25
N ALA A 386 -12.90 22.95 22.61
CA ALA A 386 -12.93 22.78 21.15
C ALA A 386 -14.35 22.73 20.55
N ASP A 387 -15.39 22.60 21.38
CA ASP A 387 -16.80 22.60 20.94
C ASP A 387 -17.43 24.01 20.87
N ARG A 388 -16.70 25.08 21.24
CA ARG A 388 -17.27 26.45 21.32
C ARG A 388 -16.57 27.57 20.54
N GLU A 389 -15.32 27.41 20.13
CA GLU A 389 -14.54 28.44 19.42
C GLU A 389 -13.55 27.70 18.48
N GLU A 390 -13.42 27.88 17.16
CA GLU A 390 -13.72 28.97 16.24
C GLU A 390 -13.83 28.43 14.80
N LYS A 391 -14.71 29.06 14.03
CA LYS A 391 -14.77 28.99 12.57
C LYS A 391 -14.14 30.28 12.03
N ASN A 392 -12.82 30.46 12.15
CA ASN A 392 -12.15 31.69 11.68
C ASN A 392 -10.81 31.45 10.94
N ASN A 393 -10.56 32.30 9.95
CA ASN A 393 -9.49 32.31 8.94
C ASN A 393 -8.06 32.62 9.49
N GLY A 394 -7.74 32.24 10.74
CA GLY A 394 -6.51 32.66 11.44
C GLY A 394 -5.24 31.83 11.16
N GLY A 395 -5.33 30.72 10.42
CA GLY A 395 -4.18 29.88 10.09
C GLY A 395 -3.40 29.36 11.30
N GLN A 396 -2.08 29.15 11.15
CA GLN A 396 -1.20 28.61 12.20
C GLN A 396 -1.01 29.55 13.41
N MET A 397 -1.15 30.88 13.23
CA MET A 397 -0.98 31.85 14.32
C MET A 397 -2.12 31.78 15.34
N ALA A 398 -3.38 31.63 14.90
CA ALA A 398 -4.50 31.46 15.82
C ALA A 398 -4.38 30.18 16.67
N TYR A 399 -3.81 29.11 16.09
CA TYR A 399 -3.51 27.89 16.85
C TYR A 399 -2.44 28.14 17.94
N LEU A 400 -1.36 28.86 17.61
CA LEU A 400 -0.34 29.21 18.60
C LEU A 400 -0.88 30.09 19.71
N GLU A 401 -1.70 31.09 19.39
CA GLU A 401 -2.32 31.98 20.37
C GLU A 401 -3.31 31.22 21.27
N GLY A 402 -4.10 30.32 20.71
CA GLY A 402 -4.99 29.44 21.47
C GLY A 402 -4.23 28.51 22.41
N LEU A 403 -3.18 27.86 21.91
CA LEU A 403 -2.30 27.00 22.69
C LEU A 403 -1.59 27.77 23.82
N TRP A 404 -1.06 28.95 23.50
CA TRP A 404 -0.42 29.85 24.45
C TRP A 404 -1.36 30.28 25.57
N LYS A 405 -2.59 30.70 25.22
CA LYS A 405 -3.60 31.10 26.19
C LYS A 405 -4.01 29.93 27.09
N ALA A 406 -4.19 28.73 26.52
CA ALA A 406 -4.53 27.54 27.29
C ALA A 406 -3.44 27.17 28.31
N MET A 407 -2.18 27.23 27.89
CA MET A 407 -1.03 26.98 28.76
C MET A 407 -0.92 27.98 29.92
N ASN A 408 -1.08 29.28 29.65
CA ASN A 408 -0.95 30.31 30.69
C ASN A 408 -2.17 30.40 31.63
N THR A 409 -3.33 29.87 31.22
CA THR A 409 -4.53 29.83 32.08
C THR A 409 -4.57 28.58 32.97
N SER A 410 -3.75 27.58 32.66
CA SER A 410 -3.79 26.28 33.33
C SER A 410 -2.87 26.24 34.54
N ASN A 411 -3.43 25.89 35.70
CA ASN A 411 -2.65 25.75 36.92
C ASN A 411 -1.77 24.49 36.86
N PRO A 412 -0.47 24.61 37.21
CA PRO A 412 0.42 23.47 37.34
C PRO A 412 -0.15 22.40 38.28
N GLN A 413 0.03 21.13 37.88
CA GLN A 413 -0.41 19.95 38.59
C GLN A 413 0.79 19.29 39.27
N LYS A 414 0.65 18.98 40.56
CA LYS A 414 1.63 18.19 41.30
C LYS A 414 1.44 16.72 41.00
N LEU A 415 2.46 16.11 40.39
CA LEU A 415 2.44 14.72 39.97
C LEU A 415 3.54 13.95 40.71
N GLN A 416 3.21 12.77 41.23
CA GLN A 416 4.22 11.79 41.62
C GLN A 416 4.39 10.80 40.47
N VAL A 417 5.49 10.94 39.74
CA VAL A 417 5.76 10.22 38.50
C VAL A 417 6.82 9.15 38.74
N THR A 418 6.59 7.96 38.21
CA THR A 418 7.57 6.89 38.12
C THR A 418 7.76 6.54 36.66
N VAL A 419 8.98 6.74 36.16
CA VAL A 419 9.39 6.43 34.80
C VAL A 419 10.34 5.24 34.86
N ASP A 420 9.90 4.09 34.36
CA ASP A 420 10.53 2.79 34.57
C ASP A 420 10.82 2.54 36.06
N ASP A 421 12.09 2.63 36.49
CA ASP A 421 12.53 2.41 37.87
C ASP A 421 12.79 3.71 38.66
N GLU A 422 12.62 4.88 38.04
CA GLU A 422 12.94 6.17 38.64
C GLU A 422 11.68 6.93 39.05
N SER A 423 11.50 7.14 40.37
CA SER A 423 10.41 7.94 40.92
C SER A 423 10.86 9.35 41.28
N PHE A 424 10.06 10.34 40.91
CA PHE A 424 10.27 11.74 41.23
C PHE A 424 8.94 12.49 41.36
N GLU A 425 8.97 13.59 42.09
CA GLU A 425 7.84 14.52 42.15
C GLU A 425 8.13 15.70 41.23
N LEU A 426 7.12 16.13 40.49
CA LEU A 426 7.23 17.31 39.63
C LEU A 426 5.93 18.09 39.67
N ASP A 427 6.05 19.39 39.44
CA ASP A 427 4.91 20.27 39.19
C ASP A 427 4.94 20.64 37.71
N THR A 428 3.83 20.49 36.98
CA THR A 428 3.79 20.76 35.55
C THR A 428 2.42 21.22 35.05
N PRO A 429 2.34 22.18 34.12
CA PRO A 429 1.09 22.52 33.45
C PRO A 429 0.65 21.49 32.41
N SER A 430 1.55 20.63 31.92
CA SER A 430 1.25 19.59 30.91
C SER A 430 2.20 18.40 31.01
N PHE A 431 1.61 17.21 30.96
CA PHE A 431 2.32 15.95 30.92
C PHE A 431 1.72 15.05 29.84
N VAL A 432 2.52 14.74 28.81
CA VAL A 432 2.10 13.96 27.64
C VAL A 432 2.94 12.68 27.54
N ILE A 433 2.28 11.57 27.29
CA ILE A 433 2.88 10.27 27.01
C ILE A 433 2.43 9.84 25.61
N ALA A 434 3.35 9.67 24.68
CA ALA A 434 3.08 9.33 23.29
C ALA A 434 3.66 7.96 22.91
N ASN A 435 2.82 7.12 22.31
CA ASN A 435 3.24 5.95 21.53
C ASN A 435 3.43 6.32 20.05
N ALA A 436 2.55 7.18 19.54
CA ALA A 436 2.62 7.71 18.19
C ALA A 436 1.91 9.06 18.15
N ALA A 437 2.39 10.02 17.37
CA ALA A 437 1.68 11.28 17.23
C ALA A 437 1.91 11.90 15.85
N PRO A 438 0.86 12.45 15.20
CA PRO A 438 1.06 13.25 14.00
C PRO A 438 1.82 14.53 14.40
N LEU A 439 2.59 15.09 13.46
CA LEU A 439 3.35 16.33 13.67
C LEU A 439 2.49 17.52 14.12
N SER A 440 1.17 17.47 13.90
CA SER A 440 0.23 18.47 14.40
C SER A 440 0.01 18.44 15.91
N THR A 441 0.32 17.33 16.59
CA THR A 441 0.19 17.20 18.05
C THR A 441 1.46 17.71 18.73
N ALA A 442 1.64 19.03 18.76
CA ALA A 442 2.90 19.68 19.13
C ALA A 442 3.52 19.21 20.47
N LEU A 443 2.69 18.96 21.49
CA LEU A 443 3.17 18.57 22.83
C LEU A 443 3.64 17.11 22.89
N ALA A 444 3.25 16.30 21.92
CA ALA A 444 3.80 14.96 21.74
C ALA A 444 5.09 14.96 20.91
N GLN A 445 5.48 16.11 20.32
CA GLN A 445 6.70 16.26 19.54
C GLN A 445 7.80 16.87 20.43
N GLY A 446 8.22 16.12 21.45
CA GLY A 446 9.23 16.54 22.43
C GLY A 446 10.64 16.64 21.84
N GLY A 447 11.64 16.19 22.61
CA GLY A 447 13.04 16.20 22.19
C GLY A 447 13.31 15.29 20.99
N ASP A 448 12.65 14.14 20.93
CA ASP A 448 12.64 13.20 19.81
C ASP A 448 11.20 13.02 19.30
N LEU A 449 11.07 12.64 18.02
CA LEU A 449 9.77 12.31 17.43
C LEU A 449 9.30 10.93 17.91
N PRO A 450 8.01 10.76 18.27
CA PRO A 450 7.49 9.45 18.64
C PRO A 450 7.64 8.40 17.55
N ASP A 451 8.27 7.28 17.89
CA ASP A 451 8.45 6.13 17.01
C ASP A 451 7.72 4.90 17.56
N MET A 452 6.65 4.52 16.88
CA MET A 452 5.85 3.36 17.23
C MET A 452 6.50 2.01 16.88
N THR A 453 7.82 1.94 16.72
CA THR A 453 8.55 0.71 16.37
C THR A 453 9.78 0.43 17.25
N ASP A 454 10.10 1.34 18.18
CA ASP A 454 11.32 1.31 19.00
C ASP A 454 11.15 0.60 20.36
N GLY A 455 9.91 0.28 20.74
CA GLY A 455 9.55 -0.38 21.99
C GLY A 455 9.54 0.53 23.22
N GLU A 456 9.52 1.84 23.04
CA GLU A 456 9.49 2.86 24.09
C GLU A 456 8.27 3.80 23.93
N LEU A 457 8.04 4.66 24.93
CA LEU A 457 7.05 5.74 24.93
C LEU A 457 7.80 7.05 25.07
N ASP A 458 7.35 8.08 24.38
CA ASP A 458 7.89 9.43 24.48
C ASP A 458 7.11 10.25 25.51
N ILE A 459 7.81 10.68 26.55
CA ILE A 459 7.26 11.43 27.67
C ILE A 459 7.73 12.87 27.54
N THR A 460 6.79 13.80 27.44
CA THR A 460 7.08 15.23 27.37
C THR A 460 6.35 15.96 28.48
N TRP A 461 7.07 16.81 29.21
CA TRP A 461 6.47 17.68 30.23
C TRP A 461 7.10 19.06 30.23
N LEU A 462 6.36 20.03 30.75
CA LEU A 462 6.79 21.43 30.80
C LEU A 462 7.17 21.85 32.23
N THR A 463 8.20 22.67 32.38
CA THR A 463 8.46 23.35 33.66
C THR A 463 7.51 24.53 33.83
N PRO A 464 6.85 24.68 34.99
CA PRO A 464 6.04 25.85 35.29
C PRO A 464 6.92 27.10 35.35
N THR A 465 6.45 28.18 34.74
CA THR A 465 7.12 29.49 34.76
C THR A 465 6.40 30.41 35.76
N GLU A 466 7.15 31.23 36.50
CA GLU A 466 6.55 32.23 37.41
C GLU A 466 5.81 33.35 36.64
N ASP A 467 6.31 33.68 35.45
CA ASP A 467 5.70 34.59 34.49
C ASP A 467 4.96 33.83 33.39
N ASP A 468 4.07 34.53 32.66
CA ASP A 468 3.43 34.01 31.45
C ASP A 468 4.49 33.41 30.51
N MET A 469 4.28 32.16 30.08
CA MET A 469 5.19 31.50 29.16
C MET A 469 5.27 32.34 27.88
N PRO A 470 6.45 32.70 27.34
CA PRO A 470 6.53 33.49 26.11
C PRO A 470 5.95 32.74 24.91
N LEU A 471 5.28 33.45 24.00
CA LEU A 471 4.76 32.85 22.75
C LEU A 471 5.86 32.16 21.91
N PHE A 472 7.10 32.62 22.02
CA PHE A 472 8.25 31.97 21.37
C PHE A 472 8.50 30.55 21.89
N THR A 473 8.26 30.25 23.17
CA THR A 473 8.41 28.89 23.72
C THR A 473 7.36 27.94 23.15
N VAL A 474 6.13 28.43 22.96
CA VAL A 474 5.08 27.69 22.23
C VAL A 474 5.51 27.45 20.78
N ALA A 475 6.08 28.47 20.14
CA ALA A 475 6.59 28.33 18.78
C ALA A 475 7.78 27.36 18.69
N GLU A 476 8.65 27.31 19.70
CA GLU A 476 9.76 26.35 19.80
C GLU A 476 9.23 24.92 19.98
N LEU A 477 8.17 24.72 20.76
CA LEU A 477 7.52 23.42 20.89
C LEU A 477 6.90 22.95 19.56
N VAL A 478 6.24 23.86 18.84
CA VAL A 478 5.49 23.52 17.61
C VAL A 478 6.43 23.41 16.39
N PHE A 479 7.42 24.28 16.28
CA PHE A 479 8.27 24.43 15.08
C PHE A 479 9.77 24.23 15.33
N GLY A 480 10.20 24.14 16.60
CA GLY A 480 11.60 23.90 16.92
C GLY A 480 12.06 22.53 16.44
N ASN A 481 13.34 22.44 16.08
CA ASN A 481 13.97 21.17 15.79
C ASN A 481 14.31 20.41 17.09
N GLU A 482 14.61 19.11 16.96
CA GLU A 482 14.96 18.23 18.08
C GLU A 482 16.07 18.81 18.97
N GLN A 483 17.11 19.39 18.36
CA GLN A 483 18.23 19.95 19.09
C GLN A 483 17.83 21.14 19.97
N SER A 484 16.97 22.03 19.46
CA SER A 484 16.46 23.19 20.21
C SER A 484 15.66 22.70 21.42
N LYS A 485 14.74 21.75 21.17
CA LYS A 485 13.87 21.18 22.21
C LYS A 485 14.66 20.46 23.30
N LYS A 486 15.66 19.64 22.93
CA LYS A 486 16.57 18.97 23.89
C LYS A 486 17.42 19.95 24.72
N SER A 487 17.67 21.15 24.20
CA SER A 487 18.43 22.19 24.90
C SER A 487 17.55 23.15 25.72
N SER A 488 16.23 23.03 25.60
CA SER A 488 15.28 23.89 26.31
C SER A 488 15.36 23.63 27.82
N GLN A 489 15.23 24.69 28.61
CA GLN A 489 15.06 24.58 30.06
C GLN A 489 13.60 24.35 30.47
N ILE A 490 12.66 24.54 29.54
CA ILE A 490 11.22 24.48 29.78
C ILE A 490 10.64 23.15 29.29
N ILE A 491 11.09 22.68 28.12
CA ILE A 491 10.61 21.43 27.51
C ILE A 491 11.51 20.29 27.97
N HIS A 492 10.93 19.33 28.66
CA HIS A 492 11.63 18.13 29.09
C HIS A 492 11.12 16.93 28.31
N HIS A 493 12.02 16.00 28.02
CA HIS A 493 11.70 14.79 27.28
C HIS A 493 12.46 13.60 27.85
N LYS A 494 11.78 12.44 27.91
CA LYS A 494 12.38 11.16 28.30
C LYS A 494 11.66 10.03 27.57
N ARG A 495 12.39 8.97 27.25
CA ARG A 495 11.80 7.71 26.76
C ARG A 495 11.75 6.66 27.86
N ALA A 496 10.70 5.84 27.83
CA ALA A 496 10.51 4.79 28.83
C ALA A 496 9.62 3.66 28.33
N LYS A 497 9.65 2.51 29.00
CA LYS A 497 8.75 1.39 28.70
C LYS A 497 7.46 1.45 29.52
N GLN A 498 7.54 2.06 30.70
CA GLN A 498 6.41 2.19 31.60
C GLN A 498 6.44 3.54 32.34
N VAL A 499 5.26 4.13 32.49
CA VAL A 499 5.05 5.36 33.25
C VAL A 499 3.90 5.16 34.21
N SER A 500 4.09 5.52 35.48
CA SER A 500 3.03 5.51 36.49
C SER A 500 2.94 6.89 37.13
N ILE A 501 1.74 7.45 37.21
CA ILE A 501 1.48 8.80 37.71
C ILE A 501 0.44 8.67 38.82
N LYS A 502 0.79 9.14 40.01
CA LYS A 502 -0.15 9.31 41.12
C LYS A 502 -0.53 10.78 41.24
N LEU A 503 -1.84 11.00 41.28
CA LEU A 503 -2.46 12.31 41.38
C LEU A 503 -2.88 12.56 42.83
N PRO A 504 -2.79 13.80 43.34
CA PRO A 504 -3.22 14.14 44.70
C PRO A 504 -4.73 13.91 44.92
N GLU A 505 -5.51 14.07 43.85
CA GLU A 505 -6.95 13.89 43.80
C GLU A 505 -7.36 13.29 42.45
N GLU A 506 -8.63 12.93 42.27
CA GLU A 506 -9.11 12.47 40.97
C GLU A 506 -9.07 13.62 39.96
N GLN A 507 -8.37 13.40 38.85
CA GLN A 507 -8.26 14.38 37.78
C GLN A 507 -8.64 13.79 36.43
N THR A 508 -9.01 14.69 35.54
CA THR A 508 -9.32 14.37 34.16
C THR A 508 -8.04 14.20 33.36
N TYR A 509 -8.00 13.15 32.55
CA TYR A 509 -6.94 12.89 31.58
C TYR A 509 -7.54 12.39 30.27
N VAL A 510 -6.74 12.42 29.21
CA VAL A 510 -7.16 12.05 27.86
C VAL A 510 -6.39 10.82 27.41
N ILE A 511 -7.06 9.89 26.72
CA ILE A 511 -6.43 8.82 25.93
C ILE A 511 -6.96 8.92 24.50
N ASP A 512 -6.09 9.10 23.52
CA ASP A 512 -6.43 9.18 22.08
C ASP A 512 -7.60 10.13 21.73
N GLY A 513 -7.79 11.19 22.54
CA GLY A 513 -8.86 12.17 22.40
C GLY A 513 -10.14 11.88 23.20
N GLU A 514 -10.20 10.77 23.93
CA GLU A 514 -11.30 10.46 24.84
C GLU A 514 -10.97 10.79 26.30
N THR A 515 -11.93 11.36 27.01
CA THR A 515 -11.76 11.89 28.36
C THR A 515 -12.11 10.85 29.43
N TYR A 516 -11.26 10.76 30.46
CA TYR A 516 -11.39 9.84 31.58
C TYR A 516 -11.00 10.52 32.90
N THR A 517 -11.39 9.95 34.02
CA THR A 517 -11.07 10.46 35.37
C THR A 517 -10.49 9.35 36.23
N THR A 518 -9.41 9.63 36.96
CA THR A 518 -8.76 8.68 37.89
C THR A 518 -7.84 9.43 38.84
N SER A 519 -7.36 8.77 39.90
CA SER A 519 -6.28 9.25 40.77
C SER A 519 -4.92 8.57 40.51
N GLU A 520 -4.90 7.52 39.68
CA GLU A 520 -3.68 6.82 39.27
C GLU A 520 -3.75 6.47 37.78
N ILE A 521 -2.66 6.77 37.06
CA ILE A 521 -2.50 6.51 35.62
C ILE A 521 -1.27 5.66 35.42
N THR A 522 -1.43 4.47 34.84
CA THR A 522 -0.33 3.60 34.44
C THR A 522 -0.39 3.39 32.94
N VAL A 523 0.70 3.76 32.25
CA VAL A 523 0.88 3.56 30.82
C VAL A 523 2.05 2.61 30.58
N LYS A 524 1.84 1.58 29.77
CA LYS A 524 2.86 0.57 29.47
C LYS A 524 2.96 0.30 27.98
N CYS A 525 4.16 0.34 27.43
CA CYS A 525 4.42 -0.05 26.05
C CYS A 525 4.27 -1.57 25.87
N GLN A 526 3.63 -1.97 24.78
CA GLN A 526 3.47 -3.32 24.30
C GLN A 526 4.11 -3.42 22.92
N ALA A 527 5.40 -3.79 22.93
CA ALA A 527 6.22 -3.79 21.73
C ALA A 527 5.69 -4.75 20.66
N ARG A 528 5.62 -4.27 19.41
CA ARG A 528 5.31 -5.02 18.18
C ARG A 528 4.05 -5.87 18.27
N ASN A 529 3.04 -5.40 19.00
CA ASN A 529 1.83 -6.15 19.30
C ASN A 529 0.71 -5.96 18.27
N LEU A 530 0.81 -4.97 17.38
CA LEU A 530 -0.18 -4.72 16.34
C LEU A 530 0.46 -4.82 14.95
N ASN A 531 -0.13 -5.61 14.06
CA ASN A 531 0.28 -5.62 12.65
C ASN A 531 -0.58 -4.61 11.89
N ILE A 532 0.01 -3.57 11.32
CA ILE A 532 -0.72 -2.52 10.60
C ILE A 532 -0.25 -2.39 9.16
N LEU A 533 -1.18 -2.29 8.21
CA LEU A 533 -0.89 -1.95 6.82
C LEU A 533 -0.31 -0.55 6.75
N ALA A 534 0.83 -0.40 6.10
CA ALA A 534 1.59 0.83 6.06
C ALA A 534 2.25 1.04 4.70
N ASP A 535 2.59 2.29 4.39
CA ASP A 535 3.41 2.60 3.22
C ASP A 535 4.77 1.90 3.36
N SER A 536 5.12 1.08 2.36
CA SER A 536 6.36 0.31 2.31
C SER A 536 7.63 1.12 2.55
N LYS A 537 7.60 2.44 2.28
CA LYS A 537 8.75 3.35 2.46
C LYS A 537 8.80 4.03 3.81
N ARG A 538 7.75 3.92 4.63
CA ARG A 538 7.61 4.75 5.84
C ARG A 538 8.49 4.29 7.00
N PHE A 539 8.77 2.99 7.07
CA PHE A 539 9.46 2.31 8.18
C PHE A 539 10.72 1.56 7.70
N ASP A 540 11.23 1.87 6.51
CA ASP A 540 12.45 1.25 5.97
C ASP A 540 13.65 2.17 6.26
N GLU A 541 14.47 1.81 7.25
CA GLU A 541 15.69 2.54 7.67
C GLU A 541 16.69 2.75 6.50
N SER A 542 16.57 2.00 5.40
CA SER A 542 17.48 2.09 4.26
C SER A 542 17.22 3.27 3.31
N TYR A 543 16.14 4.05 3.52
CA TYR A 543 15.73 5.14 2.65
C TYR A 543 16.07 6.56 3.15
N GLU A 544 16.67 6.73 4.34
CA GLU A 544 17.04 8.06 4.90
C GLU A 544 18.24 8.73 4.19
N VAL A 545 18.68 8.25 3.03
CA VAL A 545 19.74 8.89 2.23
C VAL A 545 19.24 9.28 0.85
N SER A 546 18.12 10.01 0.79
CA SER A 546 17.85 10.94 -0.33
C SER A 546 16.56 11.72 -0.07
N ASP A 547 16.69 12.88 0.57
CA ASP A 547 15.92 14.07 0.20
C ASP A 547 16.85 15.29 0.30
#